data_AF-G4YV87-F1
#
_entry.id   AF-G4YV87-F1
#
_cell.length_a   1.000
_cell.length_b   1.000
_cell.length_c   1.000
_cell.angle_alpha   90.00
_cell.angle_beta   90.00
_cell.angle_gamma   90.00
#
_symmetry.space_group_name_H-M   'P 1'
#
loop_
_entity.id
_entity.type
_entity.pdbx_description
1 polymer ?
#
loop_
_entity_poly.entity_id
_entity_poly.type
_entity_poly.pdbx_seq_one_letter_code
_entity_poly.pdbx_strand_id
1 'polypeptide(L)'
;MLGKHKDVVTDCNRAIVFDPMYIKGYVRKAKAQLALGDNDAAMKTYQAGLMRDPNNATLLNEKRTLEMALDKLQRGKEHLAAGRYSQAVNVLDGAAQVCTGSSQIKLLRGEALIGAERYDEAFAVLTQLMRTDSSSPELLFLRARCLYFQGEFPSAIKHLQQALRSDPDNSKCMKEIKRIRHLESSKEDANNAFKAGKMAEAVEMYTSCLTIDPQNKAFNSKIHCNRANALSRLNRHEEAIKDCDKAIYYDHGYAKAYLRKAACLKALGGLENLEQALRVYDQASKLVGDDAQRDIQNSIRQTKLDIKKAKRKDYYKILNVSQSATEAEIKKAYKRLALKFHPDRHAGKSEEQKAEAEAAFKDIGEAYAVLSDAQKRQRYDSGVDLEDLDNDFGGGGMGGGMGGVDPSQIFQMFFGGGGGMGGMGGMGGMGGMGGMGGMGGQRYHFG
;
A
#
# COMPACT_ATOMS: atom_id res chain seq x y z
N MET A 1 6.29 37.60 -26.41
CA MET A 1 5.71 37.66 -27.76
C MET A 1 4.19 37.61 -27.63
N LEU A 2 3.46 38.54 -28.25
CA LEU A 2 2.02 38.80 -28.02
C LEU A 2 1.04 37.72 -28.56
N GLY A 3 1.50 36.51 -28.93
CA GLY A 3 0.65 35.42 -29.45
C GLY A 3 -0.07 35.70 -30.79
N LYS A 4 0.13 36.88 -31.39
CA LYS A 4 -0.49 37.33 -32.64
C LYS A 4 0.22 36.75 -33.88
N HIS A 5 0.30 35.43 -33.98
CA HIS A 5 1.05 34.77 -35.06
C HIS A 5 0.46 35.02 -36.45
N LYS A 6 -0.86 35.23 -36.57
CA LYS A 6 -1.51 35.62 -37.83
C LYS A 6 -1.03 36.98 -38.32
N ASP A 7 -0.92 37.96 -37.43
CA ASP A 7 -0.44 39.30 -37.75
C ASP A 7 1.03 39.25 -38.18
N VAL A 8 1.86 38.45 -37.49
CA VAL A 8 3.26 38.21 -37.87
C VAL A 8 3.37 37.66 -39.29
N VAL A 9 2.50 36.72 -39.69
CA VAL A 9 2.50 36.20 -41.06
C VAL A 9 2.14 37.30 -42.07
N THR A 10 1.15 38.14 -41.76
CA THR A 10 0.72 39.26 -42.61
C THR A 10 1.84 40.30 -42.78
N ASP A 11 2.50 40.69 -41.69
CA ASP A 11 3.59 41.67 -41.74
C ASP A 11 4.82 41.12 -42.45
N CYS A 12 5.15 39.84 -42.24
CA CYS A 12 6.24 39.21 -42.98
C CYS A 12 5.93 39.09 -44.47
N ASN A 13 4.67 38.84 -44.86
CA ASN A 13 4.27 38.86 -46.26
C ASN A 13 4.52 40.23 -46.90
N ARG A 14 4.14 41.33 -46.23
CA ARG A 14 4.41 42.69 -46.71
C ARG A 14 5.91 42.94 -46.83
N ALA A 15 6.68 42.59 -45.81
CA ALA A 15 8.14 42.77 -45.82
C ALA A 15 8.82 42.02 -46.98
N ILE A 16 8.40 40.78 -47.25
CA ILE A 16 8.92 39.97 -48.37
C ILE A 16 8.52 40.55 -49.74
N VAL A 17 7.34 41.18 -49.84
CA VAL A 17 6.92 41.86 -51.08
C VAL A 17 7.77 43.10 -51.33
N PHE A 18 8.07 43.89 -50.30
CA PHE A 18 8.93 45.07 -50.43
C PHE A 18 10.40 44.71 -50.70
N ASP A 19 10.91 43.67 -50.03
CA ASP A 19 12.27 43.16 -50.23
C ASP A 19 12.27 41.63 -50.32
N PRO A 20 12.24 41.07 -51.55
CA PRO A 20 12.30 39.62 -51.76
C PRO A 20 13.62 38.95 -51.32
N MET A 21 14.69 39.70 -51.06
CA MET A 21 15.96 39.18 -50.56
C MET A 21 16.03 39.17 -49.02
N TYR A 22 14.99 39.68 -48.34
CA TYR A 22 14.93 39.73 -46.89
C TYR A 22 14.72 38.35 -46.24
N ILE A 23 15.79 37.58 -46.10
CA ILE A 23 15.78 36.20 -45.58
C ILE A 23 15.15 36.07 -44.18
N LYS A 24 15.41 37.03 -43.28
CA LYS A 24 14.82 37.02 -41.93
C LYS A 24 13.29 37.08 -41.97
N GLY A 25 12.70 37.69 -43.00
CA GLY A 25 11.25 37.70 -43.23
C GLY A 25 10.69 36.31 -43.48
N TYR A 26 11.34 35.52 -44.34
CA TYR A 26 10.97 34.13 -44.61
C TYR A 26 11.05 33.25 -43.36
N VAL A 27 12.15 33.36 -42.59
CA VAL A 27 12.32 32.58 -41.34
C VAL A 27 11.24 32.93 -40.32
N ARG A 28 10.96 34.22 -40.10
CA ARG A 28 9.93 34.66 -39.15
C ARG A 28 8.53 34.23 -39.58
N LYS A 29 8.21 34.35 -40.87
CA LYS A 29 6.95 33.88 -41.44
C LYS A 29 6.75 32.39 -41.21
N ALA A 30 7.76 31.57 -41.54
CA ALA A 30 7.68 30.12 -41.37
C ALA A 30 7.53 29.71 -39.89
N LYS A 31 8.28 30.34 -38.97
CA LYS A 31 8.12 30.09 -37.53
C LYS A 31 6.72 30.48 -37.01
N ALA A 32 6.16 31.56 -37.51
CA ALA A 32 4.78 31.95 -37.17
C ALA A 32 3.76 30.95 -37.74
N GLN A 33 3.97 30.41 -38.94
CA GLN A 33 3.14 29.34 -39.52
C GLN A 33 3.22 28.04 -38.71
N LEU A 34 4.41 27.64 -38.23
CA LEU A 34 4.58 26.49 -37.33
C LEU A 34 3.84 26.69 -36.00
N ALA A 35 3.87 27.90 -35.43
CA ALA A 35 3.12 28.24 -34.23
C ALA A 35 1.59 28.24 -34.45
N LEU A 36 1.14 28.45 -35.69
CA LEU A 36 -0.26 28.29 -36.10
C LEU A 36 -0.64 26.84 -36.46
N GLY A 37 0.34 25.93 -36.52
CA GLY A 37 0.14 24.52 -36.87
C GLY A 37 0.17 24.21 -38.36
N ASP A 38 0.51 25.19 -39.21
CA ASP A 38 0.58 25.04 -40.67
C ASP A 38 2.00 24.67 -41.11
N ASN A 39 2.32 23.37 -40.97
CA ASN A 39 3.64 22.83 -41.27
C ASN A 39 3.98 22.89 -42.76
N ASP A 40 2.98 22.68 -43.63
CA ASP A 40 3.17 22.67 -45.08
C ASP A 40 3.46 24.09 -45.60
N ALA A 41 2.73 25.09 -45.11
CA ALA A 41 3.01 26.48 -45.48
C ALA A 41 4.36 26.95 -44.95
N ALA A 42 4.78 26.51 -43.76
CA ALA A 42 6.13 26.78 -43.24
C ALA A 42 7.21 26.18 -44.15
N MET A 43 7.04 24.92 -44.59
CA MET A 43 7.96 24.26 -45.50
C MET A 43 8.07 25.01 -46.84
N LYS A 44 6.93 25.37 -47.45
CA LYS A 44 6.88 26.16 -48.68
C LYS A 44 7.55 27.52 -48.50
N THR A 45 7.40 28.16 -47.34
CA THR A 45 8.04 29.45 -47.05
C THR A 45 9.57 29.33 -46.97
N TYR A 46 10.10 28.27 -46.33
CA TYR A 46 11.54 28.02 -46.34
C TYR A 46 12.07 27.75 -47.75
N GLN A 47 11.37 26.94 -48.54
CA GLN A 47 11.72 26.68 -49.94
C GLN A 47 11.69 27.96 -50.78
N ALA A 48 10.70 28.83 -50.58
CA ALA A 48 10.60 30.12 -51.26
C ALA A 48 11.76 31.06 -50.94
N GLY A 49 12.22 31.09 -49.68
CA GLY A 49 13.44 31.83 -49.30
C GLY A 49 14.69 31.26 -49.97
N LEU A 50 14.81 29.93 -50.05
CA LEU A 50 15.94 29.25 -50.70
C LEU A 50 15.96 29.42 -52.23
N MET A 51 14.80 29.64 -52.87
CA MET A 51 14.77 30.02 -54.29
C MET A 51 15.39 31.40 -54.53
N ARG A 52 15.46 32.26 -53.50
CA ARG A 52 16.08 33.59 -53.57
C ARG A 52 17.56 33.53 -53.21
N ASP A 53 17.91 32.79 -52.16
CA ASP A 53 19.29 32.55 -51.72
C ASP A 53 19.51 31.05 -51.43
N PRO A 54 19.95 30.26 -52.44
CA PRO A 54 20.07 28.80 -52.32
C PRO A 54 21.09 28.33 -51.27
N ASN A 55 22.09 29.15 -50.97
CA ASN A 55 23.19 28.80 -50.06
C ASN A 55 22.99 29.38 -48.65
N ASN A 56 21.81 29.91 -48.35
CA ASN A 56 21.55 30.51 -47.05
C ASN A 56 21.58 29.49 -45.92
N ALA A 57 22.62 29.54 -45.09
CA ALA A 57 22.81 28.58 -43.99
C ALA A 57 21.65 28.57 -42.99
N THR A 58 21.02 29.71 -42.69
CA THR A 58 19.89 29.78 -41.75
C THR A 58 18.67 29.05 -42.32
N LEU A 59 18.29 29.33 -43.56
CA LEU A 59 17.13 28.68 -44.18
C LEU A 59 17.35 27.18 -44.37
N LEU A 60 18.55 26.76 -44.77
CA LEU A 60 18.90 25.33 -44.89
C LEU A 60 18.76 24.61 -43.54
N ASN A 61 19.28 25.19 -42.46
CA ASN A 61 19.19 24.61 -41.13
C ASN A 61 17.75 24.56 -40.59
N GLU A 62 16.98 25.63 -40.75
CA GLU A 62 15.58 25.68 -40.31
C GLU A 62 14.70 24.69 -41.11
N LYS A 63 14.90 24.61 -42.43
CA LYS A 63 14.23 23.61 -43.29
C LYS A 63 14.57 22.18 -42.85
N ARG A 64 15.85 21.86 -42.67
CA ARG A 64 16.30 20.54 -42.20
C ARG A 64 15.70 20.18 -40.84
N THR A 65 15.61 21.16 -39.94
CA THR A 65 14.99 20.98 -38.62
C THR A 65 13.52 20.62 -38.74
N LEU A 66 12.78 21.27 -39.64
CA LEU A 66 11.38 20.93 -39.92
C LEU A 66 11.24 19.55 -40.58
N GLU A 67 12.09 19.20 -41.55
CA GLU A 67 12.09 17.86 -42.16
C GLU A 67 12.31 16.75 -41.12
N MET A 68 13.29 16.93 -40.22
CA MET A 68 13.52 15.99 -39.12
C MET A 68 12.34 15.90 -38.15
N ALA A 69 11.61 16.99 -37.91
CA ALA A 69 10.40 16.98 -37.08
C ALA A 69 9.24 16.22 -37.74
N LEU A 70 9.10 16.36 -39.07
CA LEU A 70 8.08 15.62 -39.84
C LEU A 70 8.39 14.13 -39.93
N ASP A 71 9.67 13.75 -40.07
CA ASP A 71 10.12 12.35 -39.94
C ASP A 71 9.77 11.77 -38.56
N LYS A 72 10.07 12.51 -37.48
CA LYS A 72 9.69 12.11 -36.11
C LYS A 72 8.18 11.95 -35.95
N LEU A 73 7.37 12.82 -36.55
CA LEU A 73 5.91 12.67 -36.56
C LEU A 73 5.49 11.36 -37.26
N GLN A 74 6.08 11.05 -38.41
CA GLN A 74 5.77 9.83 -39.13
C GLN A 74 6.15 8.57 -38.34
N ARG A 75 7.37 8.54 -37.78
CA ARG A 75 7.82 7.48 -36.87
C ARG A 75 6.95 7.36 -35.62
N GLY A 76 6.44 8.47 -35.10
CA GLY A 76 5.49 8.49 -33.99
C GLY A 76 4.21 7.72 -34.31
N LYS A 77 3.67 7.90 -35.53
CA LYS A 77 2.50 7.14 -36.01
C LYS A 77 2.82 5.65 -36.14
N GLU A 78 4.01 5.30 -36.62
CA GLU A 78 4.44 3.90 -36.74
C GLU A 78 4.62 3.24 -35.35
N HIS A 79 5.18 3.96 -34.38
CA HIS A 79 5.28 3.47 -33.00
C HIS A 79 3.90 3.28 -32.37
N LEU A 80 2.94 4.19 -32.62
CA LEU A 80 1.55 4.03 -32.17
C LEU A 80 0.89 2.80 -32.79
N ALA A 81 1.01 2.62 -34.11
CA ALA A 81 0.46 1.45 -34.80
C ALA A 81 1.06 0.12 -34.31
N ALA A 82 2.33 0.15 -33.89
CA ALA A 82 3.04 -0.99 -33.31
C ALA A 82 2.80 -1.17 -31.79
N GLY A 83 1.98 -0.34 -31.15
CA GLY A 83 1.74 -0.39 -29.69
C GLY A 83 2.94 0.01 -28.82
N ARG A 84 3.97 0.65 -29.40
CA ARG A 84 5.21 1.07 -28.73
C ARG A 84 5.05 2.48 -28.15
N TYR A 85 4.11 2.63 -27.21
CA TYR A 85 3.64 3.92 -26.72
C TYR A 85 4.73 4.82 -26.13
N SER A 86 5.62 4.30 -25.27
CA SER A 86 6.71 5.10 -24.68
C SER A 86 7.67 5.64 -25.74
N GLN A 87 7.95 4.86 -26.79
CA GLN A 87 8.77 5.31 -27.91
C GLN A 87 8.04 6.37 -28.75
N ALA A 88 6.74 6.19 -28.97
CA ALA A 88 5.90 7.18 -29.65
C ALA A 88 5.92 8.52 -28.92
N VAL A 89 5.79 8.54 -27.59
CA VAL A 89 5.88 9.77 -26.79
C VAL A 89 7.21 10.49 -27.04
N ASN A 90 8.33 9.79 -26.94
CA ASN A 90 9.66 10.39 -27.10
C ASN A 90 9.88 11.03 -28.47
N VAL A 91 9.47 10.35 -29.56
CA VAL A 91 9.63 10.93 -30.90
C VAL A 91 8.66 12.09 -31.15
N LEU A 92 7.43 12.01 -30.63
CA LEU A 92 6.42 13.07 -30.76
C LEU A 92 6.77 14.31 -29.91
N ASP A 93 7.42 14.14 -28.76
CA ASP A 93 8.00 15.26 -27.98
C ASP A 93 9.01 16.03 -28.81
N GLY A 94 9.91 15.32 -29.49
CA GLY A 94 10.89 15.93 -30.38
C GLY A 94 10.27 16.63 -31.59
N ALA A 95 9.13 16.15 -32.10
CA ALA A 95 8.39 16.82 -33.17
C ALA A 95 7.65 18.07 -32.66
N ALA A 96 7.06 18.00 -31.46
CA ALA A 96 6.31 19.09 -30.84
C ALA A 96 7.18 20.32 -30.49
N GLN A 97 8.48 20.13 -30.26
CA GLN A 97 9.44 21.22 -30.04
C GLN A 97 9.58 22.15 -31.25
N VAL A 98 9.43 21.60 -32.46
CA VAL A 98 9.54 22.37 -33.72
C VAL A 98 8.16 22.81 -34.19
N CYS A 99 7.21 21.88 -34.24
CA CYS A 99 5.85 22.10 -34.72
C CYS A 99 4.90 22.44 -33.57
N THR A 100 5.19 23.54 -32.86
CA THR A 100 4.57 23.91 -31.57
C THR A 100 3.05 24.13 -31.64
N GLY A 101 2.53 24.57 -32.78
CA GLY A 101 1.12 24.79 -33.03
C GLY A 101 0.34 23.55 -33.48
N SER A 102 1.01 22.45 -33.82
CA SER A 102 0.36 21.31 -34.50
C SER A 102 -0.61 20.56 -33.58
N SER A 103 -1.91 20.66 -33.88
CA SER A 103 -2.97 19.89 -33.20
C SER A 103 -2.80 18.38 -33.40
N GLN A 104 -2.37 17.95 -34.59
CA GLN A 104 -2.17 16.53 -34.90
C GLN A 104 -1.10 15.90 -34.00
N ILE A 105 0.04 16.56 -33.82
CA ILE A 105 1.11 16.06 -32.95
C ILE A 105 0.61 15.96 -31.50
N LYS A 106 -0.15 16.96 -31.03
CA LYS A 106 -0.72 16.96 -29.67
C LYS A 106 -1.73 15.84 -29.46
N LEU A 107 -2.58 15.55 -30.45
CA LEU A 107 -3.52 14.42 -30.41
C LEU A 107 -2.79 13.08 -30.33
N LEU A 108 -1.87 12.83 -31.26
CA LEU A 108 -1.08 11.58 -31.29
C LEU A 108 -0.25 11.41 -30.02
N ARG A 109 0.30 12.51 -29.49
CA ARG A 109 1.02 12.50 -28.22
C ARG A 109 0.10 12.16 -27.06
N GLY A 110 -1.11 12.71 -27.02
CA GLY A 110 -2.14 12.37 -26.03
C GLY A 110 -2.51 10.89 -26.09
N GLU A 111 -2.71 10.34 -27.29
CA GLU A 111 -2.95 8.90 -27.48
C GLU A 111 -1.77 8.04 -26.99
N ALA A 112 -0.53 8.43 -27.34
CA ALA A 112 0.67 7.73 -26.90
C ALA A 112 0.82 7.78 -25.37
N LEU A 113 0.52 8.91 -24.73
CA LEU A 113 0.56 9.05 -23.28
C LEU A 113 -0.49 8.16 -22.59
N ILE A 114 -1.70 8.06 -23.13
CA ILE A 114 -2.74 7.14 -22.61
C ILE A 114 -2.27 5.69 -22.71
N GLY A 115 -1.71 5.28 -23.86
CA GLY A 115 -1.20 3.92 -24.05
C GLY A 115 0.02 3.61 -23.19
N ALA A 116 0.82 4.62 -22.84
CA ALA A 116 1.94 4.51 -21.91
C ALA A 116 1.51 4.64 -20.43
N GLU A 117 0.21 4.68 -20.15
CA GLU A 117 -0.38 4.81 -18.80
C GLU A 117 0.02 6.11 -18.06
N ARG A 118 0.40 7.15 -18.80
CA ARG A 118 0.77 8.48 -18.29
C ARG A 118 -0.44 9.42 -18.36
N TYR A 119 -1.50 9.08 -17.62
CA TYR A 119 -2.82 9.70 -17.75
C TYR A 119 -2.83 11.19 -17.39
N ASP A 120 -2.09 11.61 -16.37
CA ASP A 120 -2.06 13.03 -15.94
C ASP A 120 -1.44 13.93 -17.02
N GLU A 121 -0.36 13.47 -17.65
CA GLU A 121 0.26 14.18 -18.77
C GLU A 121 -0.64 14.18 -20.01
N ALA A 122 -1.30 13.06 -20.31
CA ALA A 122 -2.29 13.01 -21.38
C ALA A 122 -3.41 14.02 -21.13
N PHE A 123 -3.94 14.05 -19.91
CA PHE A 123 -5.00 14.98 -19.52
C PHE A 123 -4.58 16.43 -19.71
N ALA A 124 -3.36 16.81 -19.29
CA ALA A 124 -2.83 18.16 -19.45
C ALA A 124 -2.75 18.58 -20.93
N VAL A 125 -2.20 17.71 -21.80
CA VAL A 125 -2.07 17.96 -23.24
C VAL A 125 -3.42 18.13 -23.90
N LEU A 126 -4.37 17.23 -23.63
CA LEU A 126 -5.70 17.27 -24.23
C LEU A 126 -6.49 18.49 -23.73
N THR A 127 -6.33 18.88 -22.47
CA THR A 127 -6.92 20.11 -21.92
C THR A 127 -6.41 21.35 -22.64
N GLN A 128 -5.11 21.42 -22.94
CA GLN A 128 -4.53 22.52 -23.71
C GLN A 128 -5.15 22.59 -25.11
N LEU A 129 -5.33 21.44 -25.77
CA LEU A 129 -5.90 21.38 -27.12
C LEU A 129 -7.38 21.78 -27.16
N MET A 130 -8.15 21.48 -26.12
CA MET A 130 -9.56 21.88 -26.03
C MET A 130 -9.76 23.40 -25.99
N ARG A 131 -8.75 24.17 -25.55
CA ARG A 131 -8.82 25.64 -25.57
C ARG A 131 -8.81 26.20 -26.99
N THR A 132 -8.25 25.46 -27.95
CA THR A 132 -8.15 25.86 -29.35
C THR A 132 -9.22 25.20 -30.22
N ASP A 133 -9.58 23.95 -29.95
CA ASP A 133 -10.60 23.21 -30.68
C ASP A 133 -11.34 22.29 -29.71
N SER A 134 -12.48 22.74 -29.21
CA SER A 134 -13.28 22.00 -28.21
C SER A 134 -14.27 21.00 -28.82
N SER A 135 -14.45 21.02 -30.15
CA SER A 135 -15.50 20.26 -30.86
C SER A 135 -14.99 19.03 -31.59
N SER A 136 -13.67 18.86 -31.73
CA SER A 136 -13.09 17.70 -32.41
C SER A 136 -13.55 16.36 -31.80
N PRO A 137 -14.18 15.46 -32.60
CA PRO A 137 -14.61 14.15 -32.13
C PRO A 137 -13.45 13.29 -31.61
N GLU A 138 -12.29 13.36 -32.28
CA GLU A 138 -11.07 12.63 -31.91
C GLU A 138 -10.54 13.09 -30.54
N LEU A 139 -10.50 14.41 -30.31
CA LEU A 139 -10.09 14.97 -29.02
C LEU A 139 -11.02 14.55 -27.89
N LEU A 140 -12.33 14.65 -28.12
CA LEU A 140 -13.35 14.24 -27.15
C LEU A 140 -13.23 12.75 -26.82
N PHE A 141 -12.97 11.90 -27.82
CA PHE A 141 -12.74 10.47 -27.65
C PHE A 141 -11.49 10.19 -26.80
N LEU A 142 -10.34 10.80 -27.13
CA LEU A 142 -9.11 10.63 -26.36
C LEU A 142 -9.27 11.11 -24.91
N ARG A 143 -9.98 12.23 -24.70
CA ARG A 143 -10.24 12.73 -23.35
C ARG A 143 -11.15 11.80 -22.57
N ALA A 144 -12.17 11.24 -23.21
CA ALA A 144 -13.00 10.21 -22.59
C ALA A 144 -12.19 8.97 -22.20
N ARG A 145 -11.26 8.51 -23.05
CA ARG A 145 -10.37 7.39 -22.72
C ARG A 145 -9.46 7.71 -21.53
N CYS A 146 -8.94 8.93 -21.45
CA CYS A 146 -8.14 9.37 -20.30
C CYS A 146 -8.95 9.32 -19.00
N LEU A 147 -10.15 9.91 -19.00
CA LEU A 147 -11.06 9.90 -17.86
C LEU A 147 -11.51 8.49 -17.48
N TYR A 148 -11.73 7.63 -18.48
CA TYR A 148 -12.06 6.23 -18.27
C TYR A 148 -10.99 5.49 -17.46
N PHE A 149 -9.71 5.62 -17.82
CA PHE A 149 -8.63 4.97 -17.06
C PHE A 149 -8.35 5.62 -15.71
N GLN A 150 -8.73 6.89 -15.52
CA GLN A 150 -8.74 7.54 -14.20
C GLN A 150 -9.94 7.11 -13.33
N GLY A 151 -10.90 6.36 -13.89
CA GLY A 151 -12.10 5.89 -13.19
C GLY A 151 -13.27 6.88 -13.17
N GLU A 152 -13.17 7.99 -13.91
CA GLU A 152 -14.18 9.04 -14.04
C GLU A 152 -15.19 8.71 -15.15
N PHE A 153 -15.91 7.60 -14.97
CA PHE A 153 -16.84 7.03 -15.96
C PHE A 153 -17.97 7.97 -16.39
N PRO A 154 -18.66 8.72 -15.50
CA PRO A 154 -19.72 9.64 -15.93
C PRO A 154 -19.19 10.75 -16.86
N SER A 155 -18.02 11.28 -16.53
CA SER A 155 -17.34 12.31 -17.34
C SER A 155 -16.87 11.74 -18.69
N ALA A 156 -16.35 10.50 -18.69
CA ALA A 156 -15.98 9.80 -19.92
C ALA A 156 -17.19 9.62 -20.85
N ILE A 157 -18.32 9.11 -20.34
CA ILE A 157 -19.56 8.95 -21.12
C ILE A 157 -20.03 10.29 -21.67
N LYS A 158 -20.00 11.37 -20.88
CA LYS A 158 -20.39 12.71 -21.34
C LYS A 158 -19.57 13.17 -22.55
N HIS A 159 -18.25 12.97 -22.52
CA HIS A 159 -17.38 13.33 -23.66
C HIS A 159 -17.61 12.43 -24.89
N LEU A 160 -17.85 11.12 -24.70
CA LEU A 160 -18.20 10.22 -25.81
C LEU A 160 -19.55 10.60 -26.45
N GLN A 161 -20.54 10.98 -25.64
CA GLN A 161 -21.82 11.49 -26.13
C GLN A 161 -21.65 12.80 -26.89
N GLN A 162 -20.78 13.69 -26.43
CA GLN A 162 -20.47 14.92 -27.16
C GLN A 162 -19.79 14.63 -28.51
N ALA A 163 -18.90 13.65 -28.57
CA ALA A 163 -18.29 13.19 -29.82
C ALA A 163 -19.36 12.64 -30.79
N LEU A 164 -20.29 11.83 -30.29
CA LEU A 164 -21.41 11.27 -31.07
C LEU A 164 -22.39 12.31 -31.61
N ARG A 165 -22.50 13.49 -30.98
CA ARG A 165 -23.32 14.59 -31.55
C ARG A 165 -22.74 15.12 -32.85
N SER A 166 -21.41 15.05 -33.01
CA SER A 166 -20.70 15.53 -34.19
C SER A 166 -20.54 14.42 -35.25
N ASP A 167 -20.49 13.16 -34.80
CA ASP A 167 -20.36 11.96 -35.63
C ASP A 167 -21.25 10.83 -35.06
N PRO A 168 -22.56 10.80 -35.42
CA PRO A 168 -23.52 9.84 -34.86
C PRO A 168 -23.18 8.37 -35.15
N ASP A 169 -22.51 8.09 -36.26
CA ASP A 169 -22.17 6.74 -36.72
C ASP A 169 -20.83 6.24 -36.14
N ASN A 170 -20.23 6.97 -35.21
CA ASN A 170 -18.96 6.60 -34.59
C ASN A 170 -19.07 5.31 -33.75
N SER A 171 -18.82 4.17 -34.40
CA SER A 171 -18.86 2.84 -33.78
C SER A 171 -17.91 2.71 -32.58
N LYS A 172 -16.76 3.41 -32.59
CA LYS A 172 -15.80 3.36 -31.48
C LYS A 172 -16.41 3.98 -30.22
N CYS A 173 -16.95 5.19 -30.33
CA CYS A 173 -17.61 5.88 -29.22
C CYS A 173 -18.80 5.08 -28.66
N MET A 174 -19.65 4.52 -29.54
CA MET A 174 -20.78 3.69 -29.12
C MET A 174 -20.35 2.43 -28.35
N LYS A 175 -19.32 1.73 -28.83
CA LYS A 175 -18.78 0.54 -28.16
C LYS A 175 -18.20 0.87 -26.78
N GLU A 176 -17.45 1.97 -26.66
CA GLU A 176 -16.90 2.41 -25.38
C GLU A 176 -18.00 2.78 -24.37
N ILE A 177 -19.03 3.53 -24.78
CA ILE A 177 -20.17 3.84 -23.87
C ILE A 177 -20.83 2.55 -23.36
N LYS A 178 -21.08 1.58 -24.24
CA LYS A 178 -21.68 0.29 -23.87
C LYS A 178 -20.79 -0.46 -22.87
N ARG A 179 -19.48 -0.51 -23.11
CA ARG A 179 -18.52 -1.15 -22.20
C ARG A 179 -18.50 -0.48 -20.83
N ILE A 180 -18.42 0.85 -20.77
CA ILE A 180 -18.39 1.60 -19.50
C ILE A 180 -19.67 1.34 -18.70
N ARG A 181 -20.84 1.43 -19.34
CA ARG A 181 -22.12 1.13 -18.68
C ARG A 181 -22.21 -0.32 -18.18
N HIS A 182 -21.68 -1.27 -18.94
CA HIS A 182 -21.66 -2.67 -18.52
C HIS A 182 -20.74 -2.89 -17.31
N LEU A 183 -19.57 -2.25 -17.27
CA LEU A 183 -18.67 -2.27 -16.10
C LEU A 183 -19.37 -1.69 -14.85
N GLU A 184 -20.05 -0.54 -15.00
CA GLU A 184 -20.76 0.10 -13.88
C GLU A 184 -21.90 -0.76 -13.35
N SER A 185 -22.80 -1.20 -14.24
CA SER A 185 -23.92 -2.06 -13.88
C SER A 185 -23.44 -3.36 -13.22
N SER A 186 -22.46 -4.04 -13.82
CA SER A 186 -21.96 -5.31 -13.28
C SER A 186 -21.34 -5.14 -11.88
N LYS A 187 -20.58 -4.06 -11.66
CA LYS A 187 -20.05 -3.71 -10.33
C LYS A 187 -21.18 -3.41 -9.33
N GLU A 188 -22.20 -2.66 -9.75
CA GLU A 188 -23.33 -2.31 -8.89
C GLU A 188 -24.13 -3.55 -8.49
N ASP A 189 -24.40 -4.45 -9.42
CA ASP A 189 -25.10 -5.71 -9.17
C ASP A 189 -24.31 -6.58 -8.16
N ALA A 190 -22.99 -6.71 -8.35
CA ALA A 190 -22.11 -7.41 -7.41
C ALA A 190 -22.09 -6.74 -6.01
N ASN A 191 -22.05 -5.41 -5.95
CA ASN A 191 -22.13 -4.66 -4.69
C ASN A 191 -23.49 -4.86 -4.00
N ASN A 192 -24.59 -4.96 -4.76
CA ASN A 192 -25.93 -5.20 -4.24
C ASN A 192 -26.04 -6.61 -3.66
N ALA A 193 -25.51 -7.63 -4.34
CA ALA A 193 -25.41 -8.99 -3.80
C ALA A 193 -24.60 -9.03 -2.50
N PHE A 194 -23.47 -8.31 -2.45
CA PHE A 194 -22.65 -8.19 -1.24
C PHE A 194 -23.40 -7.54 -0.07
N LYS A 195 -24.12 -6.45 -0.33
CA LYS A 195 -24.96 -5.75 0.68
C LYS A 195 -26.12 -6.63 1.15
N ALA A 196 -26.69 -7.44 0.27
CA ALA A 196 -27.75 -8.40 0.58
C ALA A 196 -27.26 -9.63 1.36
N GLY A 197 -25.97 -9.72 1.69
CA GLY A 197 -25.41 -10.83 2.45
C GLY A 197 -25.06 -12.06 1.61
N LYS A 198 -25.32 -12.03 0.29
CA LYS A 198 -25.10 -13.15 -0.62
C LYS A 198 -23.64 -13.20 -1.08
N MET A 199 -22.75 -13.57 -0.17
CA MET A 199 -21.30 -13.46 -0.39
C MET A 199 -20.80 -14.33 -1.55
N ALA A 200 -21.29 -15.56 -1.68
CA ALA A 200 -20.89 -16.46 -2.76
C ALA A 200 -21.30 -15.91 -4.14
N GLU A 201 -22.55 -15.46 -4.27
CA GLU A 201 -23.03 -14.80 -5.49
C GLU A 201 -22.21 -13.55 -5.80
N ALA A 202 -21.92 -12.71 -4.81
CA ALA A 202 -21.08 -11.53 -4.99
C ALA A 202 -19.68 -11.87 -5.52
N VAL A 203 -19.05 -12.97 -5.05
CA VAL A 203 -17.74 -13.42 -5.56
C VAL A 203 -17.83 -13.77 -7.05
N GLU A 204 -18.85 -14.51 -7.48
CA GLU A 204 -19.04 -14.87 -8.89
C GLU A 204 -19.30 -13.64 -9.77
N MET A 205 -20.10 -12.69 -9.27
CA MET A 205 -20.39 -11.45 -9.99
C MET A 205 -19.14 -10.56 -10.12
N TYR A 206 -18.34 -10.40 -9.05
CA TYR A 206 -17.07 -9.69 -9.15
C TYR A 206 -16.07 -10.40 -10.08
N THR A 207 -16.08 -11.74 -10.09
CA THR A 207 -15.26 -12.52 -11.04
C THR A 207 -15.66 -12.21 -12.47
N SER A 208 -16.96 -12.13 -12.74
CA SER A 208 -17.49 -11.75 -14.05
C SER A 208 -17.15 -10.29 -14.40
N CYS A 209 -17.17 -9.36 -13.43
CA CYS A 209 -16.74 -7.97 -13.67
C CYS A 209 -15.32 -7.88 -14.23
N LEU A 210 -14.40 -8.70 -13.71
CA LEU A 210 -12.98 -8.69 -14.09
C LEU A 210 -12.72 -9.17 -15.52
N THR A 211 -13.69 -9.84 -16.17
CA THR A 211 -13.55 -10.32 -17.56
C THR A 211 -14.00 -9.28 -18.59
N ILE A 212 -14.76 -8.25 -18.18
CA ILE A 212 -15.32 -7.24 -19.09
C ILE A 212 -14.20 -6.38 -19.70
N ASP A 213 -13.26 -5.93 -18.87
CA ASP A 213 -12.05 -5.24 -19.32
C ASP A 213 -10.84 -5.58 -18.42
N PRO A 214 -10.05 -6.60 -18.78
CA PRO A 214 -8.86 -6.99 -18.03
C PRO A 214 -7.76 -5.92 -17.98
N GLN A 215 -7.77 -4.95 -18.91
CA GLN A 215 -6.72 -3.94 -19.02
C GLN A 215 -6.97 -2.72 -18.13
N ASN A 216 -8.19 -2.52 -17.62
CA ASN A 216 -8.50 -1.41 -16.74
C ASN A 216 -8.01 -1.65 -15.31
N LYS A 217 -6.71 -1.38 -15.07
CA LYS A 217 -6.05 -1.59 -13.78
C LYS A 217 -6.74 -0.85 -12.62
N ALA A 218 -7.09 0.42 -12.81
CA ALA A 218 -7.70 1.25 -11.77
C ALA A 218 -9.08 0.70 -11.33
N PHE A 219 -9.90 0.26 -12.29
CA PHE A 219 -11.18 -0.40 -11.99
C PHE A 219 -10.95 -1.78 -11.35
N ASN A 220 -10.09 -2.60 -11.95
CA ASN A 220 -9.84 -3.98 -11.51
C ASN A 220 -9.24 -4.04 -10.10
N SER A 221 -8.41 -3.07 -9.70
CA SER A 221 -7.92 -2.96 -8.32
C SER A 221 -9.06 -2.87 -7.31
N LYS A 222 -10.06 -2.02 -7.59
CA LYS A 222 -11.25 -1.85 -6.74
C LYS A 222 -12.08 -3.14 -6.68
N ILE A 223 -12.27 -3.80 -7.82
CA ILE A 223 -13.04 -5.05 -7.91
C ILE A 223 -12.36 -6.19 -7.15
N HIS A 224 -11.05 -6.39 -7.29
CA HIS A 224 -10.30 -7.39 -6.53
C HIS A 224 -10.42 -7.14 -5.01
N CYS A 225 -10.28 -5.89 -4.56
CA CYS A 225 -10.45 -5.57 -3.13
C CYS A 225 -11.89 -5.82 -2.62
N ASN A 226 -12.90 -5.58 -3.45
CA ASN A 226 -14.30 -5.89 -3.09
C ASN A 226 -14.55 -7.40 -3.06
N ARG A 227 -14.01 -8.15 -4.02
CA ARG A 227 -14.11 -9.62 -4.06
C ARG A 227 -13.39 -10.26 -2.87
N ALA A 228 -12.21 -9.75 -2.49
CA ALA A 228 -11.51 -10.14 -1.27
C ALA A 228 -12.36 -9.91 -0.02
N ASN A 229 -13.20 -8.87 0.01
CA ASN A 229 -14.11 -8.62 1.14
C ASN A 229 -15.17 -9.73 1.24
N ALA A 230 -15.77 -10.08 0.11
CA ALA A 230 -16.75 -11.16 0.03
C ALA A 230 -16.12 -12.52 0.42
N LEU A 231 -14.92 -12.82 -0.09
CA LEU A 231 -14.15 -14.02 0.24
C LEU A 231 -13.80 -14.10 1.73
N SER A 232 -13.36 -12.98 2.33
CA SER A 232 -13.06 -12.93 3.76
C SER A 232 -14.29 -13.21 4.63
N ARG A 233 -15.49 -12.80 4.21
CA ARG A 233 -16.74 -13.09 4.92
C ARG A 233 -17.18 -14.56 4.78
N LEU A 234 -16.59 -15.29 3.83
CA LEU A 234 -16.75 -16.73 3.65
C LEU A 234 -15.62 -17.54 4.32
N ASN A 235 -14.77 -16.89 5.13
CA ASN A 235 -13.55 -17.48 5.72
C ASN A 235 -12.54 -18.02 4.69
N ARG A 236 -12.65 -17.61 3.42
CA ARG A 236 -11.71 -17.97 2.33
C ARG A 236 -10.53 -16.98 2.31
N HIS A 237 -9.79 -16.89 3.41
CA HIS A 237 -8.79 -15.84 3.65
C HIS A 237 -7.58 -15.92 2.70
N GLU A 238 -7.12 -17.11 2.32
CA GLU A 238 -5.99 -17.27 1.39
C GLU A 238 -6.31 -16.71 -0.01
N GLU A 239 -7.52 -16.96 -0.49
CA GLU A 239 -7.98 -16.41 -1.78
C GLU A 239 -8.19 -14.90 -1.69
N ALA A 240 -8.72 -14.41 -0.56
CA ALA A 240 -8.84 -12.98 -0.31
C ALA A 240 -7.47 -12.28 -0.32
N ILE A 241 -6.42 -12.90 0.23
CA ILE A 241 -5.06 -12.38 0.19
C ILE A 241 -4.54 -12.28 -1.25
N LYS A 242 -4.74 -13.32 -2.07
CA LYS A 242 -4.36 -13.30 -3.50
C LYS A 242 -5.05 -12.16 -4.26
N ASP A 243 -6.31 -11.89 -3.96
CA ASP A 243 -7.03 -10.75 -4.54
C ASP A 243 -6.50 -9.41 -4.02
N CYS A 244 -6.19 -9.29 -2.73
CA CYS A 244 -5.57 -8.07 -2.21
C CYS A 244 -4.20 -7.81 -2.86
N ASP A 245 -3.40 -8.84 -3.10
CA ASP A 245 -2.12 -8.73 -3.80
C ASP A 245 -2.29 -8.24 -5.24
N LYS A 246 -3.29 -8.75 -5.97
CA LYS A 246 -3.63 -8.23 -7.30
C LYS A 246 -4.11 -6.78 -7.25
N ALA A 247 -4.91 -6.42 -6.25
CA ALA A 247 -5.36 -5.04 -6.08
C ALA A 247 -4.19 -4.07 -5.84
N ILE A 248 -3.24 -4.46 -4.97
CA ILE A 248 -2.03 -3.71 -4.67
C ILE A 248 -1.10 -3.61 -5.89
N TYR A 249 -0.98 -4.69 -6.66
CA TYR A 249 -0.20 -4.70 -7.90
C TYR A 249 -0.72 -3.67 -8.91
N TYR A 250 -2.05 -3.55 -9.05
CA TYR A 250 -2.66 -2.56 -9.94
C TYR A 250 -2.65 -1.14 -9.39
N ASP A 251 -2.82 -0.96 -8.08
CA ASP A 251 -2.77 0.33 -7.41
C ASP A 251 -2.02 0.20 -6.08
N HIS A 252 -0.75 0.61 -6.10
CA HIS A 252 0.14 0.55 -4.95
C HIS A 252 -0.28 1.48 -3.82
N GLY A 253 -1.06 2.52 -4.12
CA GLY A 253 -1.59 3.47 -3.16
C GLY A 253 -2.91 3.03 -2.53
N TYR A 254 -3.46 1.87 -2.91
CA TYR A 254 -4.79 1.47 -2.47
C TYR A 254 -4.81 0.90 -1.04
N ALA A 255 -4.76 1.78 -0.04
CA ALA A 255 -4.69 1.44 1.38
C ALA A 255 -5.73 0.39 1.84
N LYS A 256 -6.96 0.43 1.31
CA LYS A 256 -8.02 -0.54 1.66
C LYS A 256 -7.63 -1.98 1.34
N ALA A 257 -6.85 -2.22 0.28
CA ALA A 257 -6.38 -3.56 -0.07
C ALA A 257 -5.35 -4.08 0.94
N TYR A 258 -4.42 -3.23 1.40
CA TYR A 258 -3.47 -3.59 2.46
C TYR A 258 -4.18 -3.90 3.78
N LEU A 259 -5.12 -3.06 4.20
CA LEU A 259 -5.88 -3.30 5.44
C LEU A 259 -6.63 -4.63 5.40
N ARG A 260 -7.24 -4.94 4.24
CA ARG A 260 -7.97 -6.19 4.07
C ARG A 260 -7.03 -7.41 4.04
N LYS A 261 -5.88 -7.30 3.38
CA LYS A 261 -4.84 -8.34 3.41
C LYS A 261 -4.37 -8.63 4.83
N ALA A 262 -4.05 -7.58 5.60
CA ALA A 262 -3.60 -7.71 6.98
C ALA A 262 -4.67 -8.34 7.88
N ALA A 263 -5.94 -7.96 7.70
CA ALA A 263 -7.05 -8.58 8.42
C ALA A 263 -7.20 -10.08 8.08
N CYS A 264 -7.06 -10.46 6.81
CA CYS A 264 -7.11 -11.87 6.40
C CYS A 264 -5.93 -12.68 6.95
N LEU A 265 -4.71 -12.14 6.92
CA LEU A 265 -3.52 -12.77 7.51
C LEU A 265 -3.68 -12.97 9.01
N LYS A 266 -4.21 -11.95 9.71
CA LYS A 266 -4.50 -12.04 11.13
C LYS A 266 -5.55 -13.12 11.42
N ALA A 267 -6.59 -13.24 10.59
CA ALA A 267 -7.62 -14.26 10.73
C ALA A 267 -7.12 -15.68 10.47
N LEU A 268 -6.17 -15.88 9.55
CA LEU A 268 -5.48 -17.18 9.38
C LEU A 268 -4.68 -17.58 10.62
N GLY A 269 -4.18 -16.60 11.38
CA GLY A 269 -3.39 -16.85 12.59
C GLY A 269 -2.07 -17.55 12.29
N GLY A 270 -1.41 -18.02 13.34
CA GLY A 270 -0.04 -18.52 13.24
C GLY A 270 0.98 -17.39 13.24
N LEU A 271 2.15 -17.66 13.82
CA LEU A 271 3.14 -16.61 14.12
C LEU A 271 3.61 -15.87 12.86
N GLU A 272 3.89 -16.62 11.78
CA GLU A 272 4.37 -16.04 10.52
C GLU A 272 3.35 -15.11 9.88
N ASN A 273 2.08 -15.53 9.80
CA ASN A 273 1.02 -14.70 9.23
C ASN A 273 0.74 -13.47 10.08
N LEU A 274 0.81 -13.58 11.42
CA LEU A 274 0.64 -12.44 12.31
C LEU A 274 1.77 -11.41 12.15
N GLU A 275 3.01 -11.86 12.05
CA GLU A 275 4.16 -11.00 11.77
C GLU A 275 4.06 -10.35 10.39
N GLN A 276 3.56 -11.09 9.39
CA GLN A 276 3.26 -10.51 8.07
C GLN A 276 2.12 -9.49 8.12
N ALA A 277 1.04 -9.77 8.85
CA ALA A 277 -0.07 -8.86 9.04
C ALA A 277 0.40 -7.53 9.65
N LEU A 278 1.28 -7.59 10.65
CA LEU A 278 1.88 -6.41 11.27
C LEU A 278 2.62 -5.54 10.24
N ARG A 279 3.49 -6.15 9.42
CA ARG A 279 4.21 -5.43 8.35
C ARG A 279 3.25 -4.77 7.34
N VAL A 280 2.17 -5.47 6.99
CA VAL A 280 1.17 -4.96 6.03
C VAL A 280 0.34 -3.82 6.63
N TYR A 281 -0.01 -3.88 7.92
CA TYR A 281 -0.66 -2.75 8.61
C TYR A 281 0.26 -1.52 8.67
N ASP A 282 1.55 -1.71 8.94
CA ASP A 282 2.52 -0.59 8.92
C ASP A 282 2.65 0.04 7.54
N GLN A 283 2.59 -0.76 6.47
CA GLN A 283 2.51 -0.25 5.09
C GLN A 283 1.23 0.56 4.87
N ALA A 284 0.07 0.02 5.28
CA ALA A 284 -1.21 0.71 5.15
C ALA A 284 -1.25 2.04 5.90
N SER A 285 -0.63 2.11 7.10
CA SER A 285 -0.57 3.33 7.92
C SER A 285 0.17 4.47 7.23
N LYS A 286 1.05 4.19 6.26
CA LYS A 286 1.78 5.22 5.51
C LYS A 286 0.99 5.78 4.33
N LEU A 287 -0.13 5.13 3.98
CA LEU A 287 -0.94 5.45 2.79
C LEU A 287 -2.27 6.14 3.14
N VAL A 288 -2.61 6.27 4.43
CA VAL A 288 -3.85 6.89 4.89
C VAL A 288 -3.61 8.25 5.53
N GLY A 289 -4.65 9.07 5.61
CA GLY A 289 -4.67 10.29 6.42
C GLY A 289 -5.09 10.02 7.88
N ASP A 290 -5.09 11.10 8.67
CA ASP A 290 -5.23 11.07 10.13
C ASP A 290 -6.47 10.33 10.64
N ASP A 291 -7.62 10.43 9.95
CA ASP A 291 -8.89 9.83 10.39
C ASP A 291 -8.82 8.29 10.52
N ALA A 292 -8.14 7.62 9.57
CA ALA A 292 -8.02 6.17 9.59
C ALA A 292 -6.81 5.69 10.40
N GLN A 293 -5.89 6.60 10.78
CA GLN A 293 -4.67 6.29 11.53
C GLN A 293 -5.01 5.58 12.84
N ARG A 294 -6.02 6.06 13.57
CA ARG A 294 -6.41 5.52 14.88
C ARG A 294 -6.82 4.05 14.80
N ASP A 295 -7.65 3.69 13.83
CA ASP A 295 -8.14 2.32 13.67
C ASP A 295 -7.03 1.37 13.24
N ILE A 296 -6.10 1.84 12.41
CA ILE A 296 -4.92 1.07 12.02
C ILE A 296 -4.00 0.85 13.22
N GLN A 297 -3.75 1.89 14.03
CA GLN A 297 -2.93 1.76 15.23
C GLN A 297 -3.54 0.79 16.26
N ASN A 298 -4.86 0.80 16.43
CA ASN A 298 -5.56 -0.19 17.23
C ASN A 298 -5.36 -1.61 16.68
N SER A 299 -5.43 -1.77 15.34
CA SER A 299 -5.23 -3.07 14.68
C SER A 299 -3.79 -3.56 14.82
N ILE A 300 -2.81 -2.66 14.71
CA ILE A 300 -1.37 -2.92 14.97
C ILE A 300 -1.17 -3.36 16.41
N ARG A 301 -1.71 -2.62 17.39
CA ARG A 301 -1.62 -2.96 18.82
C ARG A 301 -2.19 -4.34 19.08
N GLN A 302 -3.38 -4.63 18.57
CA GLN A 302 -4.00 -5.94 18.74
C GLN A 302 -3.16 -7.05 18.09
N THR A 303 -2.64 -6.82 16.88
CA THR A 303 -1.80 -7.80 16.19
C THR A 303 -0.50 -8.07 16.96
N LYS A 304 0.11 -7.04 17.58
CA LYS A 304 1.27 -7.22 18.46
C LYS A 304 0.92 -8.08 19.68
N LEU A 305 -0.24 -7.87 20.30
CA LEU A 305 -0.72 -8.72 21.40
C LEU A 305 -0.93 -10.17 20.94
N ASP A 306 -1.50 -10.37 19.75
CA ASP A 306 -1.74 -11.70 19.20
C ASP A 306 -0.40 -12.41 18.89
N ILE A 307 0.61 -11.68 18.40
CA ILE A 307 1.98 -12.19 18.23
C ILE A 307 2.58 -12.59 19.58
N LYS A 308 2.48 -11.74 20.60
CA LYS A 308 2.96 -12.07 21.95
C LYS A 308 2.30 -13.35 22.48
N LYS A 309 0.98 -13.46 22.34
CA LYS A 309 0.22 -14.67 22.72
C LYS A 309 0.67 -15.89 21.92
N ALA A 310 0.92 -15.76 20.62
CA ALA A 310 1.42 -16.84 19.78
C ALA A 310 2.86 -17.27 20.12
N LYS A 311 3.70 -16.35 20.63
CA LYS A 311 5.06 -16.64 21.13
C LYS A 311 5.07 -17.17 22.56
N ARG A 312 3.93 -17.12 23.27
CA ARG A 312 3.84 -17.55 24.67
C ARG A 312 4.20 -19.02 24.78
N LYS A 313 5.12 -19.32 25.69
CA LYS A 313 5.50 -20.69 26.02
C LYS A 313 4.33 -21.44 26.64
N ASP A 314 4.17 -22.70 26.24
CA ASP A 314 3.19 -23.61 26.85
C ASP A 314 3.81 -24.27 28.08
N TYR A 315 3.61 -23.66 29.26
CA TYR A 315 4.23 -24.12 30.52
C TYR A 315 3.79 -25.52 30.93
N TYR A 316 2.57 -25.93 30.58
CA TYR A 316 2.08 -27.28 30.86
C TYR A 316 2.84 -28.31 30.02
N LYS A 317 3.11 -28.01 28.74
CA LYS A 317 3.97 -28.86 27.91
C LYS A 317 5.41 -28.88 28.39
N ILE A 318 5.97 -27.75 28.83
CA ILE A 318 7.33 -27.68 29.38
C ILE A 318 7.49 -28.59 30.59
N LEU A 319 6.53 -28.57 31.53
CA LEU A 319 6.54 -29.47 32.69
C LEU A 319 6.04 -30.89 32.37
N ASN A 320 5.55 -31.11 31.15
CA ASN A 320 4.93 -32.35 30.70
C ASN A 320 3.80 -32.81 31.65
N VAL A 321 2.86 -31.91 31.91
CA VAL A 321 1.69 -32.12 32.76
C VAL A 321 0.42 -31.66 32.04
N SER A 322 -0.73 -32.19 32.46
CA SER A 322 -2.04 -31.75 31.99
C SER A 322 -2.37 -30.34 32.47
N GLN A 323 -3.20 -29.60 31.73
CA GLN A 323 -3.80 -28.34 32.21
C GLN A 323 -4.66 -28.54 33.47
N SER A 324 -5.21 -29.74 33.67
CA SER A 324 -5.95 -30.11 34.88
C SER A 324 -5.06 -30.59 36.03
N ALA A 325 -3.73 -30.56 35.89
CA ALA A 325 -2.81 -31.06 36.90
C ALA A 325 -2.97 -30.33 38.23
N THR A 326 -2.92 -31.08 39.32
CA THR A 326 -2.92 -30.57 40.68
C THR A 326 -1.57 -29.91 41.01
N GLU A 327 -1.55 -29.04 42.02
CA GLU A 327 -0.32 -28.38 42.47
C GLU A 327 0.77 -29.40 42.88
N ALA A 328 0.36 -30.52 43.49
CA ALA A 328 1.26 -31.60 43.85
C ALA A 328 1.91 -32.28 42.62
N GLU A 329 1.16 -32.46 41.54
CA GLU A 329 1.66 -33.03 40.28
C GLU A 329 2.62 -32.07 39.57
N ILE A 330 2.29 -30.77 39.54
CA ILE A 330 3.15 -29.70 39.02
C ILE A 330 4.49 -29.66 39.78
N LYS A 331 4.43 -29.69 41.12
CA LYS A 331 5.61 -29.72 42.00
C LYS A 331 6.46 -30.98 41.82
N LYS A 332 5.82 -32.14 41.66
CA LYS A 332 6.51 -33.41 41.38
C LYS A 332 7.19 -33.39 40.01
N ALA A 333 6.52 -32.85 38.99
CA ALA A 333 7.06 -32.72 37.65
C ALA A 333 8.27 -31.78 37.62
N TYR A 334 8.17 -30.60 38.26
CA TYR A 334 9.28 -29.66 38.42
C TYR A 334 10.49 -30.33 39.08
N LYS A 335 10.34 -30.97 40.25
CA LYS A 335 11.46 -31.64 40.94
C LYS A 335 12.19 -32.64 40.04
N ARG A 336 11.44 -33.47 39.32
CA ARG A 336 11.99 -34.50 38.42
C ARG A 336 12.75 -33.87 37.25
N LEU A 337 12.18 -32.85 36.63
CA LEU A 337 12.77 -32.19 35.46
C LEU A 337 13.95 -31.28 35.85
N ALA A 338 13.84 -30.51 36.93
CA ALA A 338 14.92 -29.69 37.45
C ALA A 338 16.14 -30.53 37.83
N LEU A 339 15.97 -31.68 38.50
CA LEU A 339 17.05 -32.63 38.75
C LEU A 339 17.62 -33.27 37.48
N LYS A 340 16.84 -33.39 36.40
CA LYS A 340 17.30 -33.96 35.13
C LYS A 340 18.14 -32.95 34.34
N PHE A 341 17.75 -31.69 34.36
CA PHE A 341 18.36 -30.62 33.57
C PHE A 341 19.32 -29.72 34.37
N HIS A 342 19.58 -30.02 35.65
CA HIS A 342 20.51 -29.27 36.49
C HIS A 342 21.92 -29.18 35.87
N PRO A 343 22.58 -28.00 35.88
CA PRO A 343 23.90 -27.79 35.27
C PRO A 343 24.96 -28.83 35.70
N ASP A 344 25.01 -29.18 36.99
CA ASP A 344 25.98 -30.16 37.51
C ASP A 344 25.91 -31.53 36.84
N ARG A 345 24.73 -31.96 36.35
CA ARG A 345 24.58 -33.25 35.67
C ARG A 345 25.00 -33.23 34.21
N HIS A 346 25.23 -32.03 33.66
CA HIS A 346 25.66 -31.81 32.28
C HIS A 346 27.05 -31.16 32.20
N ALA A 347 27.73 -30.95 33.34
CA ALA A 347 29.06 -30.32 33.41
C ALA A 347 30.14 -31.02 32.55
N GLY A 348 30.03 -32.34 32.34
CA GLY A 348 30.94 -33.14 31.50
C GLY A 348 30.50 -33.33 30.05
N LYS A 349 29.43 -32.68 29.59
CA LYS A 349 28.89 -32.83 28.22
C LYS A 349 29.45 -31.80 27.24
N SER A 350 29.08 -31.92 25.96
CA SER A 350 29.43 -30.90 24.95
C SER A 350 28.79 -29.55 25.28
N GLU A 351 29.39 -28.47 24.80
CA GLU A 351 28.89 -27.11 25.03
C GLU A 351 27.46 -26.91 24.52
N GLU A 352 27.11 -27.52 23.38
CA GLU A 352 25.74 -27.52 22.84
C GLU A 352 24.75 -28.19 23.81
N GLN A 353 25.11 -29.33 24.41
CA GLN A 353 24.27 -30.05 25.35
C GLN A 353 24.14 -29.34 26.70
N LYS A 354 25.18 -28.61 27.13
CA LYS A 354 25.12 -27.74 28.31
C LYS A 354 24.15 -26.59 28.08
N ALA A 355 24.30 -25.89 26.96
CA ALA A 355 23.42 -24.77 26.60
C ALA A 355 21.95 -25.21 26.48
N GLU A 356 21.69 -26.36 25.87
CA GLU A 356 20.34 -26.93 25.78
C GLU A 356 19.77 -27.30 27.16
N ALA A 357 20.58 -27.91 28.04
CA ALA A 357 20.16 -28.25 29.38
C ALA A 357 19.90 -27.01 30.26
N GLU A 358 20.73 -25.98 30.13
CA GLU A 358 20.57 -24.71 30.84
C GLU A 358 19.31 -23.96 30.38
N ALA A 359 19.06 -23.89 29.07
CA ALA A 359 17.85 -23.31 28.51
C ALA A 359 16.60 -24.08 29.00
N ALA A 360 16.63 -25.41 28.95
CA ALA A 360 15.54 -26.24 29.47
C ALA A 360 15.33 -26.03 30.98
N PHE A 361 16.40 -25.97 31.78
CA PHE A 361 16.31 -25.74 33.22
C PHE A 361 15.66 -24.38 33.53
N LYS A 362 16.02 -23.35 32.76
CA LYS A 362 15.40 -22.03 32.86
C LYS A 362 13.91 -22.05 32.53
N ASP A 363 13.53 -22.68 31.42
CA ASP A 363 12.13 -22.82 31.00
C ASP A 363 11.30 -23.62 32.02
N ILE A 364 11.87 -24.67 32.62
CA ILE A 364 11.24 -25.47 33.67
C ILE A 364 11.02 -24.63 34.93
N GLY A 365 12.01 -23.81 35.33
CA GLY A 365 11.90 -22.90 36.47
C GLY A 365 10.81 -21.84 36.26
N GLU A 366 10.79 -21.21 35.09
CA GLU A 366 9.78 -20.23 34.68
C GLU A 366 8.37 -20.85 34.68
N ALA A 367 8.22 -22.03 34.07
CA ALA A 367 6.96 -22.76 34.03
C ALA A 367 6.45 -23.10 35.44
N TYR A 368 7.33 -23.55 36.33
CA TYR A 368 6.96 -23.84 37.72
C TYR A 368 6.55 -22.58 38.47
N ALA A 369 7.31 -21.49 38.37
CA ALA A 369 7.02 -20.22 39.06
C ALA A 369 5.64 -19.64 38.70
N VAL A 370 5.16 -19.88 37.47
CA VAL A 370 3.84 -19.45 37.03
C VAL A 370 2.74 -20.46 37.43
N LEU A 371 2.98 -21.76 37.23
CA LEU A 371 1.95 -22.78 37.43
C LEU A 371 1.77 -23.20 38.90
N SER A 372 2.75 -22.96 39.77
CA SER A 372 2.65 -23.30 41.19
C SER A 372 1.84 -22.29 42.00
N ASP A 373 1.74 -21.04 41.54
CA ASP A 373 0.95 -20.00 42.20
C ASP A 373 -0.46 -19.93 41.61
N ALA A 374 -1.49 -20.05 42.45
CA ALA A 374 -2.88 -20.13 42.01
C ALA A 374 -3.34 -18.88 41.23
N GLN A 375 -2.89 -17.68 41.62
CA GLN A 375 -3.26 -16.43 40.93
C GLN A 375 -2.53 -16.30 39.60
N LYS A 376 -1.22 -16.58 39.56
CA LYS A 376 -0.43 -16.56 38.33
C LYS A 376 -0.90 -17.62 37.34
N ARG A 377 -1.23 -18.82 37.82
CA ARG A 377 -1.83 -19.89 37.01
C ARG A 377 -3.18 -19.47 36.44
N GLN A 378 -4.07 -18.93 37.26
CA GLN A 378 -5.38 -18.45 36.79
C GLN A 378 -5.24 -17.35 35.73
N ARG A 379 -4.31 -16.41 35.91
CA ARG A 379 -4.02 -15.36 34.91
C ARG A 379 -3.36 -15.92 33.65
N TYR A 380 -2.54 -16.95 33.80
CA TYR A 380 -1.97 -17.67 32.67
C TYR A 380 -3.05 -18.36 31.84
N ASP A 381 -3.93 -19.08 32.52
CA ASP A 381 -5.05 -19.82 31.93
C ASP A 381 -6.10 -18.88 31.31
N SER A 382 -6.29 -17.67 31.88
CA SER A 382 -7.18 -16.65 31.30
C SER A 382 -6.60 -15.91 30.10
N GLY A 383 -5.33 -16.18 29.74
CA GLY A 383 -4.69 -15.59 28.56
C GLY A 383 -4.28 -14.12 28.74
N VAL A 384 -4.25 -13.63 29.99
CA VAL A 384 -3.71 -12.30 30.34
C VAL A 384 -2.21 -12.29 30.09
N ASP A 385 -1.69 -11.15 29.61
CA ASP A 385 -0.26 -10.96 29.36
C ASP A 385 0.49 -11.02 30.71
N LEU A 386 1.52 -11.89 30.79
CA LEU A 386 2.31 -12.04 32.01
C LEU A 386 3.26 -10.84 32.22
N GLU A 387 3.56 -10.07 31.17
CA GLU A 387 4.39 -8.86 31.29
C GLU A 387 3.61 -7.68 31.88
N ASP A 388 2.30 -7.60 31.62
CA ASP A 388 1.42 -6.63 32.31
C ASP A 388 1.23 -6.99 33.80
N LEU A 389 1.59 -8.22 34.17
CA LEU A 389 1.51 -8.79 35.52
C LEU A 389 2.61 -8.26 36.45
N ASP A 390 3.81 -7.99 35.90
CA ASP A 390 4.92 -7.37 36.64
C ASP A 390 4.73 -5.85 36.81
N ASN A 391 4.01 -5.19 35.89
CA ASN A 391 3.71 -3.76 35.97
C ASN A 391 2.53 -3.44 36.90
N ASP A 392 1.52 -4.30 37.00
CA ASP A 392 0.34 -4.07 37.85
C ASP A 392 0.63 -4.36 39.34
N PHE A 393 1.68 -5.13 39.64
CA PHE A 393 2.22 -5.31 41.00
C PHE A 393 3.20 -4.20 41.42
N GLY A 394 3.53 -3.25 40.53
CA GLY A 394 4.41 -2.10 40.80
C GLY A 394 3.71 -0.89 41.46
N GLY A 395 2.41 -0.99 41.73
CA GLY A 395 1.57 0.10 42.21
C GLY A 395 1.08 -0.04 43.66
N GLY A 396 1.99 -0.28 44.61
CA GLY A 396 1.70 -0.06 46.04
C GLY A 396 1.74 -1.31 46.91
N GLY A 397 2.78 -1.41 47.74
CA GLY A 397 2.82 -2.31 48.90
C GLY A 397 4.05 -3.20 48.98
N MET A 398 5.10 -2.71 49.65
CA MET A 398 6.13 -3.47 50.38
C MET A 398 6.59 -4.81 49.77
N GLY A 399 7.52 -4.76 48.81
CA GLY A 399 8.25 -5.94 48.32
C GLY A 399 9.13 -5.57 47.13
N GLY A 400 10.44 -5.75 47.25
CA GLY A 400 11.42 -5.31 46.26
C GLY A 400 11.17 -5.88 44.86
N GLY A 401 11.53 -5.08 43.85
CA GLY A 401 11.47 -5.47 42.44
C GLY A 401 12.16 -6.81 42.22
N MET A 402 11.37 -7.83 41.94
CA MET A 402 11.84 -9.16 41.63
C MET A 402 11.78 -9.31 40.11
N GLY A 403 12.87 -8.93 39.44
CA GLY A 403 13.18 -9.53 38.15
C GLY A 403 13.12 -11.05 38.31
N GLY A 404 12.55 -11.73 37.31
CA GLY A 404 12.12 -13.13 37.33
C GLY A 404 12.89 -14.04 38.30
N VAL A 405 12.12 -14.77 39.12
CA VAL A 405 12.64 -15.71 40.12
C VAL A 405 13.72 -16.60 39.48
N ASP A 406 14.95 -16.52 39.98
CA ASP A 406 16.07 -17.30 39.46
C ASP A 406 15.76 -18.81 39.63
N PRO A 407 15.69 -19.58 38.53
CA PRO A 407 15.43 -21.03 38.57
C PRO A 407 16.33 -21.79 39.56
N SER A 408 17.54 -21.28 39.78
CA SER A 408 18.55 -21.83 40.69
C SER A 408 18.16 -21.59 42.15
N GLN A 409 17.55 -20.44 42.48
CA GLN A 409 17.03 -20.15 43.82
C GLN A 409 15.82 -21.02 44.16
N ILE A 410 14.91 -21.22 43.20
CA ILE A 410 13.78 -22.15 43.37
C ILE A 410 14.32 -23.56 43.63
N PHE A 411 15.32 -24.00 42.87
CA PHE A 411 15.93 -25.31 43.05
C PHE A 411 16.60 -25.45 44.42
N GLN A 412 17.35 -24.44 44.86
CA GLN A 412 17.97 -24.41 46.18
C GLN A 412 16.93 -24.45 47.31
N MET A 413 15.77 -23.82 47.17
CA MET A 413 14.67 -23.93 48.13
C MET A 413 14.15 -25.37 48.27
N PHE A 414 14.25 -26.17 47.21
CA PHE A 414 13.79 -27.56 47.17
C PHE A 414 14.84 -28.60 47.56
N PHE A 415 16.11 -28.33 47.27
CA PHE A 415 17.21 -29.31 47.33
C PHE A 415 18.42 -28.83 48.14
N GLY A 416 18.51 -27.55 48.49
CA GLY A 416 19.59 -26.95 49.28
C GLY A 416 19.41 -27.06 50.80
N GLY A 417 18.24 -27.51 51.27
CA GLY A 417 17.96 -27.77 52.68
C GLY A 417 18.19 -29.24 53.03
N GLY A 418 19.44 -29.64 53.30
CA GLY A 418 19.78 -31.03 53.60
C GLY A 418 21.17 -31.25 54.17
N GLY A 419 21.45 -30.67 55.34
CA GLY A 419 22.63 -31.04 56.14
C GLY A 419 22.53 -30.53 57.57
N GLY A 420 22.06 -31.38 58.51
CA GLY A 420 22.19 -31.12 59.95
C GLY A 420 21.00 -31.55 60.80
N MET A 421 20.91 -32.84 61.12
CA MET A 421 20.21 -33.31 62.32
C MET A 421 21.21 -33.21 63.49
N GLY A 422 20.98 -32.32 64.46
CA GLY A 422 21.76 -32.28 65.71
C GLY A 422 21.70 -30.98 66.49
N GLY A 423 21.32 -31.05 67.77
CA GLY A 423 21.91 -30.22 68.84
C GLY A 423 21.12 -29.00 69.35
N MET A 424 20.29 -29.22 70.37
CA MET A 424 20.19 -28.52 71.66
C MET A 424 20.74 -27.07 71.84
N GLY A 425 19.90 -26.20 72.43
CA GLY A 425 20.26 -24.96 73.15
C GLY A 425 19.22 -23.86 72.89
N GLY A 426 18.42 -23.32 73.82
CA GLY A 426 18.59 -23.17 75.27
C GLY A 426 19.00 -21.74 75.63
N MET A 427 18.08 -20.76 75.57
CA MET A 427 18.10 -19.45 76.27
C MET A 427 16.79 -18.72 75.91
N GLY A 428 15.86 -18.40 76.84
CA GLY A 428 15.97 -17.36 77.86
C GLY A 428 15.90 -15.98 77.17
N GLY A 429 14.94 -15.07 77.34
CA GLY A 429 13.92 -14.78 78.34
C GLY A 429 13.71 -13.25 78.33
N MET A 430 12.59 -12.75 78.85
CA MET A 430 12.30 -11.33 79.19
C MET A 430 11.97 -10.41 77.99
N GLY A 431 10.95 -9.54 77.99
CA GLY A 431 9.96 -9.11 78.97
C GLY A 431 9.28 -7.79 78.49
N GLY A 432 8.19 -7.38 79.15
CA GLY A 432 7.58 -6.03 79.13
C GLY A 432 6.74 -5.66 77.88
N MET A 433 5.40 -5.56 77.91
CA MET A 433 4.47 -4.73 78.68
C MET A 433 4.32 -3.29 78.15
N GLY A 434 3.05 -2.89 77.96
CA GLY A 434 2.57 -1.52 77.69
C GLY A 434 2.14 -1.31 76.24
N GLY A 435 0.93 -0.90 75.89
CA GLY A 435 -0.13 -0.27 76.66
C GLY A 435 -0.73 0.86 75.82
N MET A 436 -2.00 0.70 75.45
CA MET A 436 -3.07 1.71 75.47
C MET A 436 -2.99 2.98 74.59
N GLY A 437 -4.12 3.26 73.93
CA GLY A 437 -4.52 4.57 73.39
C GLY A 437 -4.57 4.59 71.86
N GLY A 438 -5.66 4.89 71.17
CA GLY A 438 -6.89 5.57 71.54
C GLY A 438 -7.17 6.70 70.56
N MET A 439 -8.27 6.58 69.80
CA MET A 439 -9.11 7.64 69.21
C MET A 439 -8.57 8.61 68.13
N GLY A 440 -9.47 8.87 67.16
CA GLY A 440 -9.51 10.04 66.27
C GLY A 440 -9.24 9.67 64.80
N GLY A 441 -10.19 9.54 63.88
CA GLY A 441 -11.51 10.13 63.80
C GLY A 441 -11.46 11.53 63.17
N GLN A 442 -11.32 11.63 61.85
CA GLN A 442 -11.82 12.79 61.09
C GLN A 442 -12.06 12.48 59.61
N ARG A 443 -13.27 12.84 59.18
CA ARG A 443 -13.84 12.79 57.83
C ARG A 443 -13.51 14.08 57.04
N TYR A 444 -13.78 14.00 55.72
CA TYR A 444 -14.06 15.07 54.74
C TYR A 444 -12.81 15.75 54.11
N HIS A 445 -12.78 16.13 52.83
CA HIS A 445 -13.86 16.53 51.92
C HIS A 445 -13.50 16.31 50.44
N PHE A 446 -14.55 16.23 49.62
CA PHE A 446 -14.55 16.33 48.16
C PHE A 446 -14.16 17.74 47.69
N GLY A 447 -13.53 17.80 46.52
CA GLY A 447 -13.47 18.94 45.61
C GLY A 447 -13.36 18.40 44.19
#